data_AF-A0A7J6UEI7-F1
#
_entry.id   AF-A0A7J6UEI7-F1
#
_cell.length_a   1.000
_cell.length_b   1.000
_cell.length_c   1.000
_cell.angle_alpha   90.00
_cell.angle_beta   90.00
_cell.angle_gamma   90.00
#
_symmetry.space_group_name_H-M   'P 1'
#
loop_
_entity.id
_entity.type
_entity.pdbx_description
1 polymer ?
#
loop_
_entity_poly.entity_id
_entity_poly.type
_entity_poly.pdbx_seq_one_letter_code
_entity_poly.pdbx_strand_id
1 'polypeptide(L)'
;MSELITTATTTLYAVVQEKFLPTPSKCHYLFNLRDVSKVFQGIYLAQPTHFEEKEKLLRLWVHECCRVFMDRLISEEDRIHFVSEIDNVMDQTMQIRLKEVLQQDEHAQDIVFGGVDLKNYEAEDPPYDQMVDKKGLKLFMEAKL
;
A
#
# COMPACT_ATOMS: atom_id res chain seq x y z
N MET A 1 5.42 -6.22 -16.31
CA MET A 1 4.94 -5.42 -15.16
C MET A 1 5.22 -6.11 -13.83
N SER A 2 4.97 -7.43 -13.73
CA SER A 2 5.37 -8.25 -12.58
C SER A 2 6.84 -8.08 -12.19
N GLU A 3 7.77 -8.17 -13.15
CA GLU A 3 9.20 -7.97 -12.88
C GLU A 3 9.50 -6.58 -12.29
N LEU A 4 8.88 -5.53 -12.82
CA LEU A 4 9.06 -4.16 -12.32
C LEU A 4 8.58 -4.02 -10.86
N ILE A 5 7.42 -4.58 -10.54
CA ILE A 5 6.87 -4.58 -9.17
C ILE A 5 7.79 -5.36 -8.23
N THR A 6 8.33 -6.50 -8.68
CA THR A 6 9.26 -7.30 -7.88
C THR A 6 10.55 -6.55 -7.60
N THR A 7 11.14 -5.93 -8.63
CA THR A 7 12.33 -5.10 -8.49
C THR A 7 12.06 -3.91 -7.57
N ALA A 8 10.95 -3.18 -7.78
CA ALA A 8 10.57 -2.05 -6.93
C ALA A 8 10.39 -2.45 -5.46
N THR A 9 9.67 -3.55 -5.19
CA THR A 9 9.45 -4.03 -3.82
C THR A 9 10.77 -4.44 -3.14
N THR A 10 11.67 -5.08 -3.89
CA THR A 10 12.98 -5.51 -3.35
C THR A 10 13.89 -4.31 -3.08
N THR A 11 13.92 -3.34 -4.00
CA THR A 11 14.67 -2.09 -3.81
C THR A 11 14.13 -1.29 -2.62
N LEU A 12 12.80 -1.14 -2.52
CA LEU A 12 12.17 -0.46 -1.39
C LEU A 12 12.51 -1.16 -0.07
N TYR A 13 12.45 -2.50 -0.02
CA TYR A 13 12.84 -3.25 1.18
C TYR A 13 14.29 -3.00 1.59
N ALA A 14 15.23 -2.97 0.63
CA ALA A 14 16.64 -2.67 0.91
C ALA A 14 16.82 -1.26 1.49
N VAL A 15 16.16 -0.26 0.90
CA VAL A 15 16.17 1.12 1.41
C VAL A 15 15.57 1.21 2.81
N VAL A 16 14.47 0.48 3.06
CA VAL A 16 13.80 0.47 4.36
C VAL A 16 14.68 -0.14 5.44
N GLN A 17 15.38 -1.24 5.13
CA GLN A 17 16.35 -1.86 6.03
C GLN A 17 17.50 -0.93 6.40
N GLU A 18 17.97 -0.12 5.46
CA GLU A 18 19.08 0.80 5.67
C GLU A 18 18.67 2.04 6.47
N LYS A 19 17.51 2.63 6.16
CA LYS A 19 17.07 3.92 6.73
C LYS A 19 16.29 3.77 8.05
N PHE A 20 15.48 2.73 8.20
CA PHE A 20 14.59 2.57 9.36
C PHE A 20 15.13 1.52 10.32
N LEU A 21 16.24 1.83 10.98
CA LEU A 21 16.91 0.92 11.90
C LEU A 21 16.13 0.76 13.22
N PRO A 22 16.06 -0.47 13.77
CA PRO A 22 15.46 -0.71 15.07
C PRO A 22 16.32 -0.08 16.17
N THR A 23 15.71 0.77 16.98
CA THR A 23 16.30 1.29 18.22
C THR A 23 15.51 0.75 19.42
N PRO A 24 16.01 0.79 20.66
CA PRO A 24 15.24 0.36 21.84
C PRO A 24 13.85 1.02 21.95
N SER A 25 13.73 2.28 21.52
CA SER A 25 12.46 3.02 21.47
C SER A 25 11.60 2.71 20.22
N LYS A 26 12.22 2.20 19.14
CA LYS A 26 11.56 1.84 17.86
C LYS A 26 11.80 0.37 17.51
N CYS A 27 11.64 -0.53 18.48
CA CYS A 27 11.94 -1.96 18.31
C CYS A 27 11.07 -2.64 17.24
N HIS A 28 9.87 -2.11 17.00
CA HIS A 28 8.92 -2.58 15.98
C HIS A 28 9.31 -2.21 14.54
N TYR A 29 10.43 -1.50 14.33
CA TYR A 29 11.01 -1.22 13.00
C TYR A 29 11.84 -2.41 12.48
N LEU A 30 11.71 -3.59 13.10
CA LEU A 30 12.34 -4.81 12.62
C LEU A 30 11.58 -5.32 11.38
N PHE A 31 12.06 -4.94 10.20
CA PHE A 31 11.55 -5.46 8.92
C PHE A 31 12.31 -6.74 8.54
N ASN A 32 11.62 -7.71 7.93
CA ASN A 32 12.21 -8.96 7.45
C ASN A 32 11.58 -9.40 6.11
N LEU A 33 12.09 -10.48 5.51
CA LEU A 33 11.58 -10.97 4.22
C LEU A 33 10.10 -11.40 4.24
N ARG A 34 9.51 -11.70 5.40
CA ARG A 34 8.07 -11.97 5.51
C ARG A 34 7.25 -10.73 5.14
N ASP A 35 7.76 -9.54 5.40
CA ASP A 35 7.08 -8.29 5.06
C ASP A 35 6.96 -8.13 3.55
N VAL A 36 8.02 -8.48 2.82
CA VAL A 36 7.97 -8.56 1.35
C VAL A 36 6.90 -9.55 0.90
N SER A 37 6.81 -10.73 1.53
CA SER A 37 5.75 -11.69 1.23
C SER A 37 4.34 -11.15 1.49
N LYS A 38 4.14 -10.33 2.53
CA LYS A 38 2.84 -9.70 2.82
C LYS A 38 2.41 -8.73 1.73
N VAL A 39 3.33 -7.93 1.18
CA VAL A 39 3.04 -7.03 0.05
C VAL A 39 2.51 -7.83 -1.14
N PHE A 40 3.18 -8.92 -1.51
CA PHE A 40 2.71 -9.77 -2.61
C PHE A 40 1.41 -10.52 -2.30
N GLN A 41 1.19 -10.90 -1.03
CA GLN A 41 -0.08 -11.50 -0.61
C GLN A 41 -1.25 -10.51 -0.82
N GLY A 42 -1.10 -9.25 -0.42
CA GLY A 42 -2.11 -8.23 -0.67
C GLY A 42 -2.38 -8.00 -2.15
N ILE A 43 -1.31 -7.95 -2.97
CA ILE A 43 -1.44 -7.88 -4.43
C ILE A 43 -2.14 -9.12 -5.01
N TYR A 44 -1.98 -10.30 -4.41
CA TYR A 44 -2.63 -11.53 -4.87
C TYR A 44 -4.12 -11.59 -4.50
N LEU A 45 -4.56 -10.88 -3.46
CA LEU A 45 -5.99 -10.79 -3.10
C LEU A 45 -6.78 -10.03 -4.16
N ALA A 46 -6.15 -9.09 -4.86
CA ALA A 46 -6.71 -8.41 -6.01
C ALA A 46 -6.93 -9.40 -7.17
N GLN A 47 -8.20 -9.64 -7.52
CA GLN A 47 -8.55 -10.56 -8.61
C GLN A 47 -8.10 -9.97 -9.97
N PRO A 48 -7.33 -10.69 -10.80
CA PRO A 48 -6.79 -10.17 -12.07
C PRO A 48 -7.83 -9.60 -13.03
N THR A 49 -9.06 -10.11 -12.97
CA THR A 49 -10.22 -9.67 -13.77
C THR A 49 -10.64 -8.22 -13.51
N HIS A 50 -10.26 -7.65 -12.37
CA HIS A 50 -10.63 -6.28 -11.97
C HIS A 50 -9.46 -5.28 -12.10
N PHE A 51 -8.29 -5.73 -12.57
CA PHE A 51 -7.04 -4.96 -12.60
C PHE A 51 -6.41 -4.92 -14.01
N GLU A 52 -7.23 -4.65 -15.03
CA GLU A 52 -6.74 -4.47 -16.41
C GLU A 52 -5.92 -3.17 -16.58
N GLU A 53 -6.14 -2.19 -15.70
CA GLU A 53 -5.47 -0.90 -15.74
C GLU A 53 -4.15 -0.91 -14.96
N LYS A 54 -3.06 -0.55 -15.66
CA LYS A 54 -1.72 -0.37 -15.08
C LYS A 54 -1.75 0.53 -13.84
N GLU A 55 -2.49 1.64 -13.92
CA GLU A 55 -2.55 2.63 -12.85
C GLU A 55 -3.14 2.06 -11.56
N LYS A 56 -4.20 1.25 -11.69
CA LYS A 56 -4.85 0.59 -10.56
C LYS A 56 -3.91 -0.38 -9.84
N LEU A 57 -3.08 -1.12 -10.59
CA LEU A 57 -2.06 -2.00 -10.00
C LEU A 57 -0.98 -1.20 -9.25
N LEU A 58 -0.57 -0.04 -9.77
CA LEU A 58 0.41 0.81 -9.09
C LEU A 58 -0.17 1.40 -7.79
N ARG A 59 -1.43 1.83 -7.81
CA ARG A 59 -2.13 2.30 -6.60
C ARG A 59 -2.21 1.20 -5.55
N LEU A 60 -2.54 -0.03 -5.97
CA LEU A 60 -2.58 -1.19 -5.09
C LEU A 60 -1.19 -1.45 -4.48
N TRP A 61 -0.14 -1.43 -5.30
CA TRP A 61 1.22 -1.63 -4.80
C TRP A 61 1.62 -0.56 -3.76
N VAL A 62 1.33 0.72 -4.01
CA VAL A 62 1.56 1.80 -3.04
C VAL A 62 0.76 1.56 -1.75
N HIS A 63 -0.51 1.19 -1.87
CA HIS A 63 -1.37 0.86 -0.72
C HIS A 63 -0.75 -0.25 0.14
N GLU A 64 -0.36 -1.35 -0.48
CA GLU A 64 0.24 -2.50 0.22
C GLU A 64 1.57 -2.15 0.87
N CYS A 65 2.43 -1.37 0.19
CA CYS A 65 3.67 -0.89 0.78
C CYS A 65 3.40 0.00 2.01
N CYS A 66 2.41 0.88 1.96
CA CYS A 66 2.00 1.69 3.10
C CYS A 66 1.48 0.81 4.26
N ARG A 67 0.58 -0.14 3.99
CA ARG A 67 0.02 -1.03 5.01
C ARG A 67 1.08 -1.89 5.70
N VAL A 68 2.04 -2.41 4.93
CA VAL A 68 3.07 -3.30 5.46
C VAL A 68 4.16 -2.52 6.20
N PHE A 69 4.67 -1.44 5.62
CA PHE A 69 5.84 -0.74 6.16
C PHE A 69 5.46 0.53 6.93
N MET A 70 4.64 1.40 6.34
CA MET A 70 4.32 2.72 6.90
C MET A 70 3.51 2.67 8.19
N ASP A 71 2.57 1.71 8.32
CA ASP A 71 1.73 1.58 9.52
C ASP A 71 2.54 1.29 10.78
N ARG A 72 3.76 0.73 10.63
CA ARG A 72 4.70 0.53 11.76
C ARG A 72 5.46 1.79 12.14
N LEU A 73 5.52 2.80 11.28
CA LEU A 73 6.28 4.02 11.55
C LEU A 73 5.49 4.93 12.50
N ILE A 74 6.13 5.34 13.60
CA ILE A 74 5.50 6.18 14.64
C ILE A 74 5.74 7.67 14.42
N SER A 75 6.88 8.03 13.83
CA SER A 75 7.23 9.43 13.59
C SER A 75 6.59 9.90 12.29
N GLU A 76 6.02 11.10 12.31
CA GLU A 76 5.54 11.78 11.11
C GLU A 76 6.68 12.03 10.12
N GLU A 77 7.87 12.36 10.62
CA GLU A 77 9.08 12.52 9.82
C GLU A 77 9.44 11.20 9.09
N ASP A 78 9.45 10.07 9.81
CA ASP A 78 9.73 8.75 9.22
C ASP A 78 8.70 8.41 8.13
N ARG A 79 7.43 8.76 8.36
CA ARG A 79 6.33 8.57 7.40
C ARG A 79 6.52 9.40 6.15
N ILE A 80 6.89 10.68 6.28
CA ILE A 80 7.17 11.56 5.14
C ILE A 80 8.36 11.03 4.35
N HIS A 81 9.45 10.63 5.03
CA HIS A 81 10.60 10.02 4.38
C HIS A 81 10.21 8.75 3.64
N PHE A 82 9.42 7.87 4.24
CA PHE A 82 8.98 6.64 3.60
C PHE A 82 8.20 6.89 2.30
N VAL A 83 7.30 7.88 2.29
CA VAL A 83 6.58 8.27 1.06
C VAL A 83 7.54 8.80 0.00
N SER A 84 8.55 9.57 0.40
CA SER A 84 9.60 10.03 -0.53
C SER A 84 10.40 8.86 -1.10
N GLU A 85 10.70 7.83 -0.31
CA GLU A 85 11.39 6.63 -0.82
C GLU A 85 10.52 5.84 -1.80
N ILE A 86 9.21 5.78 -1.59
CA ILE A 86 8.28 5.19 -2.57
C ILE A 86 8.37 5.95 -3.90
N ASP A 87 8.27 7.29 -3.88
CA ASP A 87 8.37 8.11 -5.10
C ASP A 87 9.72 7.89 -5.82
N ASN A 88 10.83 7.85 -5.07
CA ASN A 88 12.16 7.59 -5.63
C ASN A 88 12.26 6.20 -6.28
N VAL A 89 11.76 5.16 -5.62
CA VAL A 89 11.80 3.78 -6.16
C VAL A 89 10.92 3.66 -7.41
N MET A 90 9.75 4.30 -7.41
CA MET A 90 8.87 4.31 -8.57
C MET A 90 9.50 5.03 -9.77
N ASP A 91 10.14 6.18 -9.53
CA ASP A 91 10.84 6.93 -10.58
C ASP A 91 12.00 6.10 -11.15
N GLN A 92 12.80 5.47 -10.29
CA GLN A 92 13.94 4.66 -10.72
C GLN A 92 13.56 3.38 -11.48
N THR A 93 12.51 2.68 -11.05
CA THR A 93 12.15 1.36 -11.61
C THR A 93 11.12 1.44 -12.73
N MET A 94 10.19 2.39 -12.65
CA MET A 94 9.03 2.46 -13.55
C MET A 94 8.95 3.79 -14.31
N GLN A 95 9.80 4.78 -13.98
CA GLN A 95 9.78 6.13 -14.55
C GLN A 95 8.41 6.81 -14.39
N ILE A 96 7.79 6.59 -13.23
CA ILE A 96 6.48 7.13 -12.88
C ILE A 96 6.61 7.85 -11.55
N ARG A 97 6.06 9.07 -11.46
CA ARG A 97 6.01 9.80 -10.20
C ARG A 97 4.78 9.40 -9.39
N LEU A 98 4.92 9.36 -8.07
CA LEU A 98 3.84 9.05 -7.14
C LEU A 98 2.62 9.97 -7.34
N LYS A 99 2.86 11.25 -7.64
CA LYS A 99 1.80 12.23 -7.95
C LYS A 99 0.86 11.80 -9.08
N GLU A 100 1.38 11.07 -10.07
CA GLU A 100 0.58 10.58 -11.21
C GLU A 100 -0.32 9.42 -10.79
N VAL A 101 0.09 8.67 -9.77
CA VAL A 101 -0.66 7.54 -9.21
C VAL A 101 -1.71 7.99 -8.19
N LEU A 102 -1.42 9.04 -7.42
CA LEU A 102 -2.34 9.61 -6.43
C LEU A 102 -3.62 10.17 -7.08
N GLN A 103 -3.50 10.82 -8.24
CA GLN A 103 -4.61 11.44 -8.97
C GLN A 103 -5.44 12.41 -8.09
N GLN A 104 -6.56 11.93 -7.52
CA GLN A 104 -7.48 12.68 -6.66
C GLN A 104 -7.14 12.60 -5.17
N ASP A 105 -6.29 11.66 -4.78
CA ASP A 105 -5.84 11.49 -3.39
C ASP A 105 -4.72 12.48 -3.06
N GLU A 106 -4.72 13.05 -1.86
CA GLU A 106 -3.70 14.02 -1.42
C GLU A 106 -2.46 13.30 -0.87
N HIS A 107 -2.68 12.16 -0.21
CA HIS A 107 -1.63 11.37 0.41
C HIS A 107 -1.68 9.90 0.01
N ALA A 108 -0.53 9.21 0.03
CA ALA A 108 -0.45 7.77 -0.26
C ALA A 108 -1.34 6.90 0.65
N GLN A 109 -1.58 7.37 1.89
CA GLN A 109 -2.43 6.71 2.87
C GLN A 109 -3.92 6.77 2.53
N ASP A 110 -4.31 7.74 1.69
CA ASP A 110 -5.69 7.94 1.26
C ASP A 110 -6.14 6.89 0.24
N ILE A 111 -5.18 6.24 -0.41
CA ILE A 111 -5.43 5.08 -1.25
C ILE A 111 -5.80 3.92 -0.32
N VAL A 112 -7.04 3.45 -0.42
CA VAL A 112 -7.55 2.33 0.38
C VAL A 112 -8.07 1.24 -0.54
N PHE A 113 -7.59 0.01 -0.32
CA PHE A 113 -8.15 -1.20 -0.91
C PHE A 113 -8.71 -2.10 0.20
N GLY A 114 -9.73 -2.88 -0.12
CA GLY A 114 -10.33 -3.81 0.83
C GLY A 114 -11.24 -4.83 0.16
N GLY A 115 -11.43 -5.97 0.82
CA GLY A 115 -12.45 -6.96 0.47
C GLY A 115 -13.73 -6.65 1.24
N VAL A 116 -14.41 -5.55 0.91
CA VAL A 116 -15.71 -5.21 1.50
C VAL A 116 -16.61 -4.68 0.40
N ASP A 117 -17.75 -5.33 0.17
CA ASP A 117 -18.77 -4.77 -0.69
C ASP A 117 -19.63 -3.79 0.11
N LEU A 118 -19.41 -2.49 -0.12
CA LEU A 118 -20.18 -1.42 0.52
C LEU A 118 -21.65 -1.38 0.07
N LYS A 119 -22.00 -2.07 -1.02
CA LYS A 119 -23.38 -2.17 -1.54
C LYS A 119 -24.07 -3.45 -1.07
N ASN A 120 -23.32 -4.50 -0.77
CA ASN A 120 -23.84 -5.78 -0.28
C ASN A 120 -23.06 -6.26 0.95
N TYR A 121 -23.51 -5.82 2.13
CA TYR A 121 -22.82 -6.07 3.40
C TYR A 121 -22.75 -7.54 3.84
N GLU A 122 -23.52 -8.42 3.21
CA GLU A 122 -23.62 -9.85 3.51
C GLU A 122 -22.86 -10.73 2.50
N ALA A 123 -22.12 -10.14 1.55
CA ALA A 123 -21.29 -10.92 0.64
C ALA A 123 -20.25 -11.72 1.44
N GLU A 124 -20.22 -13.05 1.26
CA GLU A 124 -19.28 -13.94 1.96
C GLU A 124 -17.83 -13.81 1.45
N ASP A 125 -17.65 -13.44 0.17
CA ASP A 125 -16.35 -13.25 -0.48
C ASP A 125 -16.38 -12.03 -1.41
N PRO A 126 -16.46 -10.80 -0.86
CA PRO A 126 -16.45 -9.58 -1.65
C PRO A 126 -15.09 -9.40 -2.36
N PRO A 127 -15.06 -8.89 -3.60
CA PRO A 127 -13.82 -8.68 -4.33
C PRO A 127 -12.93 -7.66 -3.62
N TYR A 128 -11.63 -7.93 -3.59
CA TYR A 128 -10.63 -6.99 -3.07
C TYR A 128 -10.40 -5.87 -4.09
N ASP A 129 -10.97 -4.70 -3.84
CA ASP A 129 -10.93 -3.58 -4.77
C ASP A 129 -10.75 -2.21 -4.05
N GLN A 130 -10.51 -1.16 -4.83
CA GLN A 130 -10.30 0.20 -4.36
C GLN A 130 -11.60 0.77 -3.76
N MET A 131 -11.48 1.28 -2.54
CA MET A 131 -12.56 1.93 -1.81
C MET A 131 -12.66 3.40 -2.21
N VAL A 132 -13.43 3.69 -3.25
CA VAL A 132 -13.65 5.07 -3.72
C VAL A 132 -14.60 5.82 -2.78
N ASP A 133 -15.62 5.15 -2.24
CA ASP A 133 -16.60 5.78 -1.35
C ASP A 133 -16.12 5.79 0.13
N LYS A 134 -15.31 6.80 0.45
CA LYS A 134 -14.82 7.02 1.83
C LYS A 134 -15.96 7.31 2.83
N LYS A 135 -17.08 7.90 2.38
CA LYS A 135 -18.21 8.21 3.26
C LYS A 135 -19.00 6.95 3.60
N GLY A 136 -19.29 6.13 2.59
CA GLY A 136 -19.91 4.81 2.78
C GLY A 136 -19.05 3.89 3.65
N LEU A 137 -17.72 3.89 3.44
CA LEU A 137 -16.79 3.12 4.28
C LEU A 137 -16.85 3.56 5.74
N LYS A 138 -16.84 4.87 6.02
CA LYS A 138 -16.93 5.38 7.40
C LYS A 138 -18.22 4.94 8.08
N LEU A 139 -19.37 5.09 7.40
CA LEU A 139 -20.67 4.67 7.93
C LEU A 139 -20.71 3.16 8.19
N PHE A 140 -20.14 2.37 7.29
CA PHE A 140 -20.03 0.91 7.48
C PHE A 140 -19.18 0.54 8.69
N MET A 141 -18.03 1.20 8.89
CA MET A 141 -17.17 0.95 10.05
C MET A 141 -17.87 1.35 11.35
N GLU A 142 -18.57 2.49 11.38
CA GLU A 142 -19.35 2.95 12.54
C GLU A 142 -20.52 2.00 12.87
N ALA A 143 -21.16 1.40 11.86
CA ALA A 143 -22.26 0.45 12.06
C ALA A 143 -21.81 -0.91 12.60
N LYS A 144 -20.52 -1.26 12.49
CA LYS A 144 -19.94 -2.53 12.97
C LYS A 144 -19.12 -2.40 14.27
N LEU A 145 -18.99 -1.19 14.81
CA LEU A 145 -18.38 -0.90 16.11
C LEU A 145 -19.42 -1.02 17.24
#